data_AF-K0KLZ8-F1
#
_entry.id   AF-K0KLZ8-F1
#
_cell.length_a   1.000
_cell.length_b   1.000
_cell.length_c   1.000
_cell.angle_alpha   90.00
_cell.angle_beta   90.00
_cell.angle_gamma   90.00
#
_symmetry.space_group_name_H-M   'P 1'
#
loop_
_entity.id
_entity.type
_entity.pdbx_description
1 polymer ?
#
loop_
_entity_poly.entity_id
_entity_poly.type
_entity_poly.pdbx_seq_one_letter_code
_entity_poly.pdbx_strand_id
1 'polypeptide(L)'
;MNIINLSKQSSELSAPWKSYLTVPTPKSLISRQIAPPAIQSCLSSRYHKSSITRKVNSNVFSASTDTKDKKATKEEATTFGVFPPELWFEIMNLNDDVGMLVTLNKTFYHTFSPQIYGKFESLILLLVISSTKQMKLNDEIFMSKVGIEFKDKLSQCYKICERQKEGAHYDYEYIDVGTTKDYSNIDGFESKKIITSHKKIESLFKHILPNDQLTLTKSIKSISLDISILDGYHDLIGSKGSNLKQDLKKSKKMNGVFEQSIRLPRVNVDNGVGYVPTSDEPSFPEKVYTTELTHLNRVFDYINSNKRQNMTKFINYDDLNSKNPFDFYLNYCSYKNGSPLILSNFQYCRILRNFEEKSQLIKILNRNFASKSQVNDLLHQIIETMTMTSSSNSSSSIDTSLLIIGFDYGNENFEESYKRERRRSITSQKPIMTLLNKSPF
;
A
#
# COMPACT_ATOMS: atom_id res chain seq x y z
N MET A 1 51.03 58.70 -3.19
CA MET A 1 51.69 57.99 -2.08
C MET A 1 50.98 56.64 -1.92
N ASN A 2 51.73 55.53 -1.99
CA ASN A 2 51.38 54.10 -1.78
C ASN A 2 50.37 53.48 -2.79
N ILE A 3 50.75 52.73 -3.83
CA ILE A 3 51.53 51.46 -3.99
C ILE A 3 50.76 50.18 -3.52
N ILE A 4 50.79 49.16 -4.40
CA ILE A 4 50.70 47.69 -4.23
C ILE A 4 49.31 47.05 -4.45
N ASN A 5 49.00 46.18 -5.44
CA ASN A 5 49.53 44.91 -6.02
C ASN A 5 48.95 43.61 -5.40
N LEU A 6 48.49 42.70 -6.28
CA LEU A 6 48.51 41.21 -6.21
C LEU A 6 47.71 40.51 -5.06
N SER A 7 47.12 39.31 -5.15
CA SER A 7 47.00 38.27 -6.17
C SER A 7 46.12 37.12 -5.62
N LYS A 8 45.76 36.18 -6.52
CA LYS A 8 45.64 34.71 -6.32
C LYS A 8 44.34 34.08 -5.79
N GLN A 9 43.83 33.22 -6.68
CA GLN A 9 43.41 31.82 -6.49
C GLN A 9 42.19 31.53 -5.62
N SER A 10 41.07 31.20 -6.27
CA SER A 10 40.20 30.13 -5.80
C SER A 10 40.30 28.94 -6.77
N SER A 11 40.53 27.78 -6.19
CA SER A 11 40.81 26.50 -6.84
C SER A 11 39.55 25.90 -7.45
N GLU A 12 39.53 25.77 -8.77
CA GLU A 12 38.70 24.76 -9.44
C GLU A 12 39.18 23.37 -9.00
N LEU A 13 38.31 22.64 -8.30
CA LEU A 13 38.50 21.22 -8.08
C LEU A 13 38.17 20.49 -9.38
N SER A 14 39.22 20.25 -10.15
CA SER A 14 39.28 19.30 -11.26
C SER A 14 38.78 17.92 -10.81
N ALA A 15 37.66 17.46 -11.35
CA ALA A 15 37.21 16.08 -11.20
C ALA A 15 38.11 15.15 -12.02
N PRO A 16 38.82 14.17 -11.42
CA PRO A 16 39.67 13.24 -12.15
C PRO A 16 38.91 11.93 -12.37
N TRP A 17 37.99 11.90 -13.33
CA TRP A 17 37.41 10.63 -13.82
C TRP A 17 37.25 10.69 -15.34
N LYS A 18 38.38 10.63 -16.04
CA LYS A 18 38.45 10.23 -17.45
C LYS A 18 39.50 9.15 -17.58
N SER A 19 39.09 7.88 -17.41
CA SER A 19 39.79 6.74 -18.01
C SER A 19 39.15 5.40 -17.63
N TYR A 20 38.64 4.71 -18.66
CA TYR A 20 38.43 3.27 -18.80
C TYR A 20 37.36 2.58 -17.95
N LEU A 21 36.10 2.74 -18.36
CA LEU A 21 35.15 1.64 -18.48
C LEU A 21 34.22 1.97 -19.66
N THR A 22 34.68 1.67 -20.88
CA THR A 22 33.81 1.58 -22.05
C THR A 22 32.88 0.40 -21.84
N VAL A 23 31.74 0.64 -21.21
CA VAL A 23 30.62 -0.29 -21.22
C VAL A 23 30.21 -0.43 -22.70
N PRO A 24 30.20 -1.64 -23.28
CA PRO A 24 29.76 -1.80 -24.66
C PRO A 24 28.30 -1.36 -24.75
N THR A 25 28.04 -0.34 -25.56
CA THR A 25 26.69 -0.03 -26.05
C THR A 25 26.20 -1.28 -26.80
N PRO A 26 25.10 -1.93 -26.36
CA PRO A 26 24.52 -3.01 -27.13
C PRO A 26 23.99 -2.41 -28.43
N LYS A 27 24.50 -2.89 -29.57
CA LYS A 27 23.89 -2.67 -30.88
C LYS A 27 22.41 -3.04 -30.77
N SER A 28 21.53 -2.16 -31.26
CA SER A 28 20.10 -2.40 -31.36
C SER A 28 19.83 -3.61 -32.26
N LEU A 29 19.73 -4.78 -31.66
CA LEU A 29 19.09 -5.92 -32.30
C LEU A 29 17.59 -5.67 -32.24
N ILE A 30 17.05 -5.27 -33.39
CA ILE A 30 15.64 -5.38 -33.72
C ILE A 30 15.28 -6.86 -33.56
N SER A 31 14.76 -7.21 -32.39
CA SER A 31 14.14 -8.49 -32.12
C SER A 31 12.66 -8.23 -31.86
N ARG A 32 11.84 -8.89 -32.67
CA ARG A 32 10.38 -8.78 -32.70
C ARG A 32 9.81 -9.06 -31.32
N GLN A 33 9.21 -8.05 -30.69
CA GLN A 33 8.35 -8.25 -29.53
C GLN A 33 7.06 -8.94 -29.97
N ILE A 34 6.83 -10.15 -29.48
CA ILE A 34 5.49 -10.68 -29.25
C ILE A 34 5.05 -10.10 -27.91
N ALA A 35 4.12 -9.16 -27.94
CA ALA A 35 3.50 -8.59 -26.75
C ALA A 35 2.53 -9.60 -26.12
N PRO A 36 2.43 -9.70 -24.78
CA PRO A 36 1.28 -10.29 -24.11
C PRO A 36 0.07 -9.33 -24.27
N PRO A 37 -1.16 -9.84 -24.48
CA PRO A 37 -2.31 -8.97 -24.68
C PRO A 37 -2.69 -8.24 -23.39
N ALA A 38 -2.82 -6.92 -23.53
CA ALA A 38 -3.16 -5.97 -22.49
C ALA A 38 -4.65 -6.03 -22.11
N ILE A 39 -4.90 -6.07 -20.79
CA ILE A 39 -6.13 -5.55 -20.17
C ILE A 39 -6.01 -4.02 -20.21
N GLN A 40 -6.39 -3.41 -21.34
CA GLN A 40 -6.45 -1.95 -21.47
C GLN A 40 -7.46 -1.46 -22.53
N SER A 41 -8.44 -2.27 -22.92
CA SER A 41 -9.47 -1.88 -23.91
C SER A 41 -10.87 -1.60 -23.33
N CYS A 42 -11.12 -1.83 -22.04
CA CYS A 42 -12.47 -1.67 -21.48
C CYS A 42 -12.75 -0.26 -20.97
N LEU A 43 -12.50 0.80 -21.75
CA LEU A 43 -13.05 2.15 -21.48
C LEU A 43 -13.06 3.11 -22.71
N SER A 44 -12.93 2.63 -23.95
CA SER A 44 -13.16 3.48 -25.14
C SER A 44 -14.49 3.16 -25.81
N SER A 45 -15.43 4.09 -25.70
CA SER A 45 -16.70 4.12 -26.40
C SER A 45 -16.54 4.07 -27.93
N ARG A 46 -17.05 3.02 -28.57
CA ARG A 46 -17.58 3.09 -29.94
C ARG A 46 -18.90 2.34 -30.01
N TYR A 47 -19.98 3.08 -29.80
CA TYR A 47 -21.30 2.68 -30.26
C TYR A 47 -21.29 2.62 -31.79
N HIS A 48 -21.20 1.42 -32.37
CA HIS A 48 -21.69 1.22 -33.72
C HIS A 48 -23.22 1.15 -33.65
N LYS A 49 -23.87 2.26 -34.04
CA LYS A 49 -25.28 2.26 -34.45
C LYS A 49 -25.41 1.32 -35.66
N SER A 50 -25.83 0.08 -35.45
CA SER A 50 -26.34 -0.75 -36.53
C SER A 50 -27.78 -0.33 -36.82
N SER A 51 -27.95 0.58 -37.77
CA SER A 51 -29.23 0.83 -38.43
C SER A 51 -29.62 -0.40 -39.25
N ILE A 52 -30.43 -1.28 -38.65
CA ILE A 52 -31.16 -2.29 -39.42
C ILE A 52 -32.33 -1.58 -40.09
N THR A 53 -32.12 -1.10 -41.31
CA THR A 53 -33.21 -0.76 -42.23
C THR A 53 -33.90 -2.05 -42.66
N ARG A 54 -35.05 -2.32 -42.06
CA ARG A 54 -35.95 -3.39 -42.47
C ARG A 54 -36.62 -2.98 -43.79
N LYS A 55 -36.23 -3.61 -44.90
CA LYS A 55 -36.96 -3.50 -46.17
C LYS A 55 -38.38 -4.05 -45.96
N VAL A 56 -39.36 -3.14 -46.00
CA VAL A 56 -40.77 -3.47 -46.14
C VAL A 56 -40.98 -3.87 -47.60
N ASN A 57 -41.30 -5.14 -47.83
CA ASN A 57 -41.90 -5.57 -49.09
C ASN A 57 -43.42 -5.61 -48.88
N SER A 58 -44.12 -4.75 -49.59
CA SER A 58 -45.57 -4.68 -49.63
C SER A 58 -46.13 -5.61 -50.71
N ASN A 59 -47.31 -6.16 -50.38
CA ASN A 59 -48.30 -6.81 -51.25
C ASN A 59 -48.00 -8.25 -51.67
N VAL A 60 -48.81 -9.19 -51.16
CA VAL A 60 -49.86 -9.92 -51.92
C VAL A 60 -50.78 -10.64 -50.90
N PHE A 61 -52.10 -10.34 -50.98
CA PHE A 61 -53.34 -11.12 -50.72
C PHE A 61 -53.30 -12.37 -49.78
N SER A 62 -54.28 -12.72 -48.94
CA SER A 62 -55.68 -12.32 -48.72
C SER A 62 -56.34 -13.24 -47.67
N ALA A 63 -57.45 -12.77 -47.07
CA ALA A 63 -58.57 -13.55 -46.49
C ALA A 63 -58.26 -14.45 -45.26
N SER A 64 -58.72 -14.02 -44.08
CA SER A 64 -59.93 -14.53 -43.41
C SER A 64 -59.84 -16.00 -42.96
N THR A 65 -59.66 -16.20 -41.65
CA THR A 65 -60.62 -16.93 -40.81
C THR A 65 -60.22 -16.85 -39.34
N ASP A 66 -61.21 -16.53 -38.52
CA ASP A 66 -61.15 -16.49 -37.07
C ASP A 66 -60.49 -17.74 -36.49
N THR A 67 -59.37 -17.56 -35.82
CA THR A 67 -58.82 -18.56 -34.91
C THR A 67 -58.45 -17.90 -33.58
N LYS A 68 -59.27 -18.26 -32.59
CA LYS A 68 -59.17 -18.04 -31.15
C LYS A 68 -57.76 -17.72 -30.66
N ASP A 69 -57.70 -16.63 -29.90
CA ASP A 69 -56.67 -16.22 -28.95
C ASP A 69 -55.83 -17.39 -28.38
N LYS A 70 -54.70 -17.67 -29.03
CA LYS A 70 -53.47 -18.02 -28.33
C LYS A 70 -52.53 -16.86 -28.50
N LYS A 71 -52.67 -15.90 -27.58
CA LYS A 71 -51.68 -14.86 -27.33
C LYS A 71 -50.41 -15.58 -26.87
N ALA A 72 -49.64 -16.08 -27.84
CA ALA A 72 -48.28 -16.52 -27.63
C ALA A 72 -47.55 -15.30 -27.09
N THR A 73 -47.37 -15.28 -25.77
CA THR A 73 -46.30 -14.54 -25.13
C THR A 73 -45.08 -14.81 -25.99
N LYS A 74 -44.64 -13.81 -26.75
CA LYS A 74 -43.26 -13.77 -27.21
C LYS A 74 -42.47 -13.83 -25.91
N GLU A 75 -42.03 -15.04 -25.55
CA GLU A 75 -40.97 -15.22 -24.59
C GLU A 75 -39.82 -14.40 -25.16
N GLU A 76 -39.66 -13.20 -24.61
CA GLU A 76 -38.48 -12.40 -24.85
C GLU A 76 -37.32 -13.32 -24.55
N ALA A 77 -36.52 -13.61 -25.57
CA ALA A 77 -35.35 -14.46 -25.44
C ALA A 77 -34.59 -13.99 -24.19
N THR A 78 -34.51 -14.88 -23.20
CA THR A 78 -33.95 -14.57 -21.89
C THR A 78 -32.58 -13.95 -22.10
N THR A 79 -32.31 -12.83 -21.42
CA THR A 79 -31.06 -12.05 -21.55
C THR A 79 -29.80 -12.86 -21.20
N PHE A 80 -29.98 -14.08 -20.67
CA PHE A 80 -28.99 -15.09 -20.32
C PHE A 80 -28.76 -16.17 -21.40
N GLY A 81 -29.42 -16.08 -22.56
CA GLY A 81 -29.49 -17.19 -23.50
C GLY A 81 -30.39 -18.32 -22.98
N VAL A 82 -30.24 -19.53 -23.52
CA VAL A 82 -31.12 -20.69 -23.25
C VAL A 82 -30.99 -21.22 -21.82
N PHE A 83 -29.93 -20.87 -21.10
CA PHE A 83 -29.63 -21.46 -19.80
C PHE A 83 -30.14 -20.61 -18.63
N PRO A 84 -30.73 -21.24 -17.60
CA PRO A 84 -31.12 -20.56 -16.38
C PRO A 84 -29.90 -20.14 -15.54
N PRO A 85 -30.04 -19.16 -14.63
CA PRO A 85 -28.92 -18.60 -13.84
C PRO A 85 -28.10 -19.64 -13.07
N GLU A 86 -28.72 -20.73 -12.61
CA GLU A 86 -28.08 -21.80 -11.85
C GLU A 86 -27.03 -22.53 -12.69
N LEU A 87 -27.30 -22.78 -13.99
CA LEU A 87 -26.32 -23.40 -14.87
C LEU A 87 -25.16 -22.46 -15.19
N TRP A 88 -25.42 -21.16 -15.30
CA TRP A 88 -24.36 -20.17 -15.41
C TRP A 88 -23.48 -20.13 -14.16
N PHE A 89 -24.06 -20.33 -12.97
CA PHE A 89 -23.31 -20.44 -11.72
C PHE A 89 -22.42 -21.68 -11.70
N GLU A 90 -22.91 -22.84 -12.16
CA GLU A 90 -22.08 -24.04 -12.31
C GLU A 90 -20.94 -23.82 -13.31
N ILE A 91 -21.24 -23.20 -14.47
CA ILE A 91 -20.22 -22.84 -15.47
C ILE A 91 -19.18 -21.89 -14.86
N MET A 92 -19.59 -20.96 -14.00
CA MET A 92 -18.69 -20.06 -13.29
C MET A 92 -17.81 -20.81 -12.29
N ASN A 93 -18.36 -21.73 -11.52
CA ASN A 93 -17.58 -22.50 -10.55
C ASN A 93 -16.53 -23.41 -11.23
N LEU A 94 -16.77 -23.79 -12.49
CA LEU A 94 -15.82 -24.54 -13.31
C LEU A 94 -14.72 -23.66 -13.92
N ASN A 95 -14.85 -22.33 -13.90
CA ASN A 95 -13.89 -21.41 -14.49
C ASN A 95 -13.28 -20.47 -13.44
N ASP A 96 -11.95 -20.34 -13.44
CA ASP A 96 -11.27 -19.43 -12.49
C ASP A 96 -11.59 -17.94 -12.74
N ASP A 97 -12.06 -17.58 -13.95
CA ASP A 97 -12.34 -16.18 -14.35
C ASP A 97 -13.83 -15.84 -14.33
N VAL A 98 -14.40 -15.98 -13.15
CA VAL A 98 -15.75 -15.55 -12.77
C VAL A 98 -16.02 -14.06 -13.12
N GLY A 99 -14.97 -13.23 -13.25
CA GLY A 99 -15.08 -11.81 -13.56
C GLY A 99 -15.55 -11.52 -14.99
N MET A 100 -15.32 -12.42 -15.94
CA MET A 100 -15.69 -12.21 -17.34
C MET A 100 -17.21 -12.06 -17.53
N LEU A 101 -18.04 -12.89 -16.89
CA LEU A 101 -19.48 -12.88 -17.12
C LEU A 101 -20.15 -11.57 -16.71
N VAL A 102 -19.71 -10.97 -15.60
CA VAL A 102 -20.25 -9.67 -15.15
C VAL A 102 -19.90 -8.51 -16.09
N THR A 103 -18.96 -8.70 -17.01
CA THR A 103 -18.64 -7.71 -18.05
C THR A 103 -19.49 -7.86 -19.31
N LEU A 104 -20.16 -9.00 -19.51
CA LEU A 104 -20.89 -9.30 -20.74
C LEU A 104 -22.17 -8.47 -20.88
N ASN A 105 -23.00 -8.42 -19.82
CA ASN A 105 -24.21 -7.60 -19.83
C ASN A 105 -24.69 -7.24 -18.40
N LYS A 106 -25.62 -6.28 -18.32
CA LYS A 106 -26.19 -5.79 -17.06
C LYS A 106 -26.89 -6.90 -16.26
N THR A 107 -27.54 -7.85 -16.91
CA THR A 107 -28.26 -8.93 -16.24
C THR A 107 -27.29 -9.88 -15.53
N PHE A 108 -26.22 -10.33 -16.21
CA PHE A 108 -25.13 -11.06 -15.56
C PHE A 108 -24.51 -10.27 -14.43
N TYR A 109 -24.25 -8.98 -14.63
CA TYR A 109 -23.76 -8.12 -13.57
C TYR A 109 -24.68 -8.14 -12.36
N HIS A 110 -25.98 -7.84 -12.49
CA HIS A 110 -26.89 -7.79 -11.36
C HIS A 110 -27.13 -9.14 -10.69
N THR A 111 -27.15 -10.24 -11.45
CA THR A 111 -27.38 -11.58 -10.92
C THR A 111 -26.16 -12.13 -10.17
N PHE A 112 -24.95 -11.94 -10.71
CA PHE A 112 -23.74 -12.58 -10.16
C PHE A 112 -22.89 -11.65 -9.30
N SER A 113 -23.04 -10.33 -9.44
CA SER A 113 -22.27 -9.37 -8.63
C SER A 113 -22.43 -9.55 -7.12
N PRO A 114 -23.60 -9.91 -6.53
CA PRO A 114 -23.68 -10.12 -5.08
C PRO A 114 -22.80 -11.28 -4.60
N GLN A 115 -22.71 -12.37 -5.37
CA GLN A 115 -21.87 -13.53 -5.03
C GLN A 115 -20.38 -13.21 -5.25
N ILE A 116 -20.05 -12.54 -6.36
CA ILE A 116 -18.67 -12.19 -6.70
C ILE A 116 -18.11 -11.13 -5.75
N TYR A 117 -18.93 -10.13 -5.42
CA TYR A 117 -18.55 -9.01 -4.58
C TYR A 117 -18.81 -9.25 -3.09
N GLY A 118 -19.57 -10.30 -2.71
CA GLY A 118 -19.80 -10.67 -1.32
C GLY A 118 -18.50 -10.91 -0.55
N LYS A 119 -17.45 -11.43 -1.20
CA LYS A 119 -16.11 -11.56 -0.61
C LYS A 119 -15.38 -10.24 -0.31
N PHE A 120 -15.96 -9.11 -0.68
CA PHE A 120 -15.44 -7.76 -0.41
C PHE A 120 -16.28 -7.04 0.67
N GLU A 121 -17.14 -7.76 1.40
CA GLU A 121 -17.93 -7.21 2.50
C GLU A 121 -17.05 -6.53 3.56
N SER A 122 -15.89 -7.12 3.85
CA SER A 122 -14.89 -6.54 4.73
C SER A 122 -13.55 -6.41 4.01
N LEU A 123 -13.11 -5.17 3.81
CA LEU A 123 -11.83 -4.87 3.19
C LEU A 123 -10.78 -4.57 4.25
N ILE A 124 -9.62 -5.22 4.13
CA ILE A 124 -8.43 -4.84 4.87
C ILE A 124 -7.38 -4.35 3.89
N LEU A 125 -6.93 -3.12 4.10
CA LEU A 125 -6.01 -2.41 3.23
C LEU A 125 -4.73 -2.10 4.01
N LEU A 126 -3.58 -2.22 3.37
CA LEU A 126 -2.29 -1.80 3.93
C LEU A 126 -1.57 -0.94 2.90
N LEU A 127 -1.42 0.35 3.20
CA LEU A 127 -0.66 1.30 2.40
C LEU A 127 0.68 1.57 3.08
N VAL A 128 1.79 1.26 2.41
CA VAL A 128 3.13 1.52 2.95
C VAL A 128 3.76 2.70 2.22
N ILE A 129 4.22 3.68 2.99
CA ILE A 129 4.84 4.91 2.49
C ILE A 129 6.24 5.03 3.11
N SER A 130 7.20 5.51 2.34
CA SER A 130 8.52 5.87 2.87
C SER A 130 9.06 7.10 2.19
N SER A 131 9.85 7.90 2.91
CA SER A 131 10.65 8.94 2.28
C SER A 131 11.78 8.30 1.46
N THR A 132 12.11 8.91 0.33
CA THR A 132 13.20 8.42 -0.54
C THR A 132 14.58 8.70 0.02
N LYS A 133 14.71 9.47 1.13
CA LYS A 133 16.02 9.85 1.71
C LYS A 133 16.87 8.63 2.07
N GLN A 134 16.29 7.68 2.80
CA GLN A 134 16.99 6.45 3.21
C GLN A 134 17.38 5.58 2.01
N MET A 135 16.48 5.46 1.03
CA MET A 135 16.74 4.70 -0.20
C MET A 135 17.85 5.33 -1.04
N LYS A 136 17.80 6.64 -1.28
CA LYS A 136 18.81 7.38 -2.06
C LYS A 136 20.20 7.22 -1.45
N LEU A 137 20.29 7.35 -0.13
CA LEU A 137 21.56 7.23 0.60
C LEU A 137 22.09 5.79 0.56
N ASN A 138 21.22 4.79 0.70
CA ASN A 138 21.58 3.39 0.52
C ASN A 138 22.12 3.12 -0.89
N ASP A 139 21.46 3.67 -1.91
CA ASP A 139 21.82 3.47 -3.32
C ASP A 139 23.16 4.14 -3.65
N GLU A 140 23.40 5.35 -3.16
CA GLU A 140 24.68 6.04 -3.28
C GLU A 140 25.84 5.25 -2.63
N ILE A 141 25.61 4.71 -1.43
CA ILE A 141 26.60 3.87 -0.74
C ILE A 141 26.86 2.59 -1.53
N PHE A 142 25.83 1.93 -2.04
CA PHE A 142 26.02 0.75 -2.87
C PHE A 142 26.84 1.07 -4.12
N MET A 143 26.47 2.12 -4.86
CA MET A 143 27.13 2.51 -6.10
C MET A 143 28.59 2.92 -5.90
N SER A 144 28.92 3.58 -4.78
CA SER A 144 30.30 3.96 -4.46
C SER A 144 31.21 2.78 -4.09
N LYS A 145 30.62 1.65 -3.65
CA LYS A 145 31.37 0.50 -3.12
C LYS A 145 31.25 -0.77 -3.97
N VAL A 146 30.38 -0.81 -4.97
CA VAL A 146 30.05 -2.05 -5.69
C VAL A 146 31.24 -2.74 -6.37
N GLY A 147 32.21 -1.97 -6.88
CA GLY A 147 33.43 -2.53 -7.48
C GLY A 147 34.44 -3.10 -6.48
N ILE A 148 34.29 -2.80 -5.19
CA ILE A 148 35.24 -3.17 -4.12
C ILE A 148 34.60 -4.20 -3.18
N GLU A 149 33.44 -3.87 -2.60
CA GLU A 149 32.80 -4.61 -1.51
C GLU A 149 31.65 -5.52 -1.97
N PHE A 150 31.06 -5.31 -3.16
CA PHE A 150 29.83 -6.02 -3.60
C PHE A 150 29.96 -6.68 -4.99
N LYS A 151 31.12 -7.28 -5.27
CA LYS A 151 31.40 -7.89 -6.60
C LYS A 151 30.46 -9.05 -6.95
N ASP A 152 30.01 -9.78 -5.95
CA ASP A 152 29.03 -10.87 -6.05
C ASP A 152 27.61 -10.38 -6.39
N LYS A 153 27.33 -9.09 -6.16
CA LYS A 153 26.00 -8.47 -6.33
C LYS A 153 25.88 -7.60 -7.58
N LEU A 154 26.80 -7.73 -8.53
CA LEU A 154 26.79 -6.96 -9.79
C LEU A 154 25.50 -7.12 -10.61
N SER A 155 24.83 -8.26 -10.49
CA SER A 155 23.53 -8.51 -11.14
C SER A 155 22.42 -7.55 -10.66
N GLN A 156 22.56 -6.97 -9.46
CA GLN A 156 21.59 -6.04 -8.88
C GLN A 156 21.87 -4.58 -9.26
N CYS A 157 23.07 -4.25 -9.75
CA CYS A 157 23.48 -2.88 -10.10
C CYS A 157 22.48 -2.18 -11.01
N TYR A 158 21.98 -2.88 -12.03
CA TYR A 158 21.06 -2.30 -13.00
C TYR A 158 19.78 -1.81 -12.31
N LYS A 159 19.13 -2.67 -11.51
CA LYS A 159 17.90 -2.35 -10.80
C LYS A 159 18.09 -1.20 -9.81
N ILE A 160 19.23 -1.14 -9.13
CA ILE A 160 19.54 -0.07 -8.18
C ILE A 160 19.81 1.24 -8.89
N CYS A 161 20.51 1.21 -10.02
CA CYS A 161 20.75 2.41 -10.83
C CYS A 161 19.44 2.96 -11.42
N GLU A 162 18.57 2.08 -11.91
CA GLU A 162 17.21 2.44 -12.37
C GLU A 162 16.41 3.07 -11.23
N ARG A 163 16.34 2.40 -10.08
CA ARG A 163 15.70 2.91 -8.85
C ARG A 163 16.24 4.27 -8.42
N GLN A 164 17.56 4.45 -8.42
CA GLN A 164 18.22 5.71 -8.04
C GLN A 164 17.85 6.84 -9.00
N LYS A 165 17.84 6.57 -10.31
CA LYS A 165 17.46 7.54 -11.35
C LYS A 165 16.00 7.95 -11.22
N GLU A 166 15.09 6.98 -11.09
CA GLU A 166 13.67 7.26 -10.91
C GLU A 166 13.42 8.03 -9.62
N GLY A 167 13.92 7.52 -8.49
CA GLY A 167 13.72 8.10 -7.17
C GLY A 167 14.35 9.47 -6.97
N ALA A 168 15.36 9.85 -7.74
CA ALA A 168 16.03 11.15 -7.66
C ALA A 168 15.04 12.33 -7.72
N HIS A 169 13.96 12.19 -8.49
CA HIS A 169 12.99 13.24 -8.77
C HIS A 169 11.80 13.29 -7.80
N TYR A 170 11.73 12.38 -6.84
CA TYR A 170 10.58 12.23 -5.95
C TYR A 170 10.97 12.33 -4.48
N ASP A 171 10.00 12.72 -3.66
CA ASP A 171 10.19 12.88 -2.22
C ASP A 171 9.91 11.58 -1.47
N TYR A 172 8.91 10.82 -1.94
CA TYR A 172 8.40 9.62 -1.31
C TYR A 172 8.27 8.46 -2.30
N GLU A 173 8.09 7.28 -1.75
CA GLU A 173 7.67 6.09 -2.48
C GLU A 173 6.55 5.36 -1.75
N TYR A 174 5.66 4.76 -2.53
CA TYR A 174 4.74 3.72 -2.09
C TYR A 174 5.38 2.35 -2.31
N ILE A 175 5.30 1.49 -1.29
CA ILE A 175 5.93 0.18 -1.31
C ILE A 175 4.84 -0.89 -1.26
N ASP A 176 4.60 -1.57 -2.37
CA ASP A 176 3.69 -2.71 -2.38
C ASP A 176 4.40 -3.87 -1.68
N VAL A 177 3.82 -4.36 -0.59
CA VAL A 177 4.43 -5.41 0.24
C VAL A 177 3.61 -6.70 0.23
N GLY A 178 4.32 -7.81 0.40
CA GLY A 178 3.77 -9.13 0.67
C GLY A 178 4.50 -9.80 1.82
N THR A 179 4.01 -10.95 2.25
CA THR A 179 4.62 -11.75 3.32
C THR A 179 4.79 -13.19 2.86
N THR A 180 5.91 -13.82 3.24
CA THR A 180 6.14 -15.26 3.04
C THR A 180 5.60 -16.10 4.18
N LYS A 181 5.15 -15.47 5.27
CA LYS A 181 4.56 -16.18 6.37
C LYS A 181 3.23 -16.75 5.94
N ASP A 182 3.05 -18.05 6.17
CA ASP A 182 1.80 -18.74 5.92
C ASP A 182 0.80 -18.43 7.03
N TYR A 183 -0.36 -17.93 6.62
CA TYR A 183 -1.48 -17.60 7.51
C TYR A 183 -2.70 -18.49 7.25
N SER A 184 -2.58 -19.52 6.40
CA SER A 184 -3.67 -20.45 6.06
C SER A 184 -4.24 -21.18 7.28
N ASN A 185 -3.39 -21.48 8.27
CA ASN A 185 -3.79 -22.19 9.50
C ASN A 185 -4.43 -21.29 10.57
N ILE A 186 -4.69 -20.01 10.28
CA ILE A 186 -5.36 -19.10 11.24
C ILE A 186 -6.87 -19.13 10.99
N ASP A 187 -7.62 -19.47 12.04
CA ASP A 187 -9.08 -19.48 12.00
C ASP A 187 -9.68 -18.17 11.47
N GLY A 188 -10.56 -18.29 10.47
CA GLY A 188 -11.26 -17.17 9.85
C GLY A 188 -10.50 -16.46 8.73
N PHE A 189 -9.35 -16.99 8.30
CA PHE A 189 -8.54 -16.41 7.22
C PHE A 189 -9.22 -16.47 5.84
N GLU A 190 -10.00 -17.53 5.56
CA GLU A 190 -10.57 -17.82 4.22
C GLU A 190 -11.48 -16.72 3.65
N SER A 191 -11.98 -15.79 4.48
CA SER A 191 -12.88 -14.72 4.04
C SER A 191 -12.21 -13.36 3.83
N LYS A 192 -10.91 -13.20 4.17
CA LYS A 192 -10.29 -11.87 4.27
C LYS A 192 -9.42 -11.53 3.08
N LYS A 193 -9.85 -10.52 2.32
CA LYS A 193 -9.06 -9.99 1.22
C LYS A 193 -8.19 -8.82 1.69
N ILE A 194 -6.89 -9.05 1.75
CA ILE A 194 -5.90 -8.02 2.04
C ILE A 194 -5.44 -7.37 0.73
N ILE A 195 -5.52 -6.05 0.64
CA ILE A 195 -5.04 -5.29 -0.51
C ILE A 195 -3.85 -4.44 -0.06
N THR A 196 -2.67 -4.75 -0.59
CA THR A 196 -1.41 -4.02 -0.28
C THR A 196 -0.91 -3.16 -1.45
N SER A 197 -1.55 -3.26 -2.61
CA SER A 197 -1.12 -2.51 -3.81
C SER A 197 -1.61 -1.08 -3.76
N HIS A 198 -0.69 -0.13 -3.81
CA HIS A 198 -0.98 1.31 -3.81
C HIS A 198 -1.97 1.67 -4.93
N LYS A 199 -1.79 1.16 -6.15
CA LYS A 199 -2.67 1.48 -7.29
C LYS A 199 -4.11 1.02 -7.06
N LYS A 200 -4.29 -0.16 -6.42
CA LYS A 200 -5.62 -0.69 -6.10
C LYS A 200 -6.28 0.11 -4.98
N ILE A 201 -5.51 0.50 -3.97
CA ILE A 201 -5.99 1.35 -2.87
C ILE A 201 -6.38 2.74 -3.40
N GLU A 202 -5.52 3.36 -4.20
CA GLU A 202 -5.80 4.64 -4.86
C GLU A 202 -7.08 4.56 -5.70
N SER A 203 -7.22 3.54 -6.55
CA SER A 203 -8.42 3.35 -7.37
C SER A 203 -9.68 3.14 -6.52
N LEU A 204 -9.57 2.44 -5.39
CA LEU A 204 -10.69 2.24 -4.46
C LEU A 204 -11.19 3.60 -3.94
N PHE A 205 -10.29 4.44 -3.42
CA PHE A 205 -10.65 5.74 -2.85
C PHE A 205 -11.00 6.80 -3.91
N LYS A 206 -10.39 6.75 -5.10
CA LYS A 206 -10.64 7.73 -6.18
C LYS A 206 -11.87 7.44 -7.03
N HIS A 207 -12.19 6.18 -7.25
CA HIS A 207 -13.14 5.81 -8.31
C HIS A 207 -14.27 4.91 -7.83
N ILE A 208 -14.03 4.04 -6.85
CA ILE A 208 -15.02 3.05 -6.40
C ILE A 208 -15.88 3.63 -5.28
N LEU A 209 -15.27 4.01 -4.15
CA LEU A 209 -16.01 4.48 -2.98
C LEU A 209 -16.84 5.75 -3.23
N PRO A 210 -16.39 6.74 -4.03
CA PRO A 210 -17.21 7.90 -4.35
C PRO A 210 -18.45 7.59 -5.21
N ASN A 211 -18.52 6.40 -5.82
CA ASN A 211 -19.62 6.00 -6.70
C ASN A 211 -20.54 4.98 -5.98
N ASP A 212 -21.60 5.50 -5.37
CA ASP A 212 -22.62 4.73 -4.63
C ASP A 212 -23.53 3.88 -5.54
N GLN A 213 -23.49 4.09 -6.85
CA GLN A 213 -24.26 3.32 -7.83
C GLN A 213 -23.61 1.97 -8.13
N LEU A 214 -22.32 1.80 -7.85
CA LEU A 214 -21.62 0.53 -8.08
C LEU A 214 -22.10 -0.54 -7.09
N THR A 215 -22.47 -1.72 -7.60
CA THR A 215 -22.82 -2.85 -6.72
C THR A 215 -21.67 -3.22 -5.81
N LEU A 216 -20.42 -3.12 -6.28
CA LEU A 216 -19.24 -3.36 -5.45
C LEU A 216 -19.22 -2.43 -4.22
N THR A 217 -19.49 -1.13 -4.40
CA THR A 217 -19.54 -0.17 -3.29
C THR A 217 -20.63 -0.54 -2.29
N LYS A 218 -21.81 -0.97 -2.78
CA LYS A 218 -22.91 -1.43 -1.93
C LYS A 218 -22.61 -2.73 -1.19
N SER A 219 -21.75 -3.59 -1.74
CA SER A 219 -21.34 -4.84 -1.10
C SER A 219 -20.35 -4.60 0.05
N ILE A 220 -19.58 -3.50 0.02
CA ILE A 220 -18.61 -3.19 1.08
C ILE A 220 -19.35 -2.68 2.31
N LYS A 221 -19.28 -3.43 3.42
CA LYS A 221 -19.85 -3.04 4.71
C LYS A 221 -18.81 -2.44 5.65
N SER A 222 -17.55 -2.87 5.52
CA SER A 222 -16.47 -2.35 6.37
C SER A 222 -15.14 -2.19 5.63
N ILE A 223 -14.39 -1.16 6.00
CA ILE A 223 -13.04 -0.87 5.49
C ILE A 223 -12.11 -0.59 6.68
N SER A 224 -11.12 -1.44 6.84
CA SER A 224 -9.98 -1.20 7.73
C SER A 224 -8.76 -0.87 6.88
N LEU A 225 -8.21 0.35 7.01
CA LEU A 225 -7.00 0.77 6.31
C LEU A 225 -5.90 1.04 7.32
N ASP A 226 -4.75 0.42 7.09
CA ASP A 226 -3.53 0.65 7.83
C ASP A 226 -2.55 1.40 6.94
N ILE A 227 -2.09 2.57 7.37
CA ILE A 227 -1.05 3.35 6.70
C ILE A 227 0.22 3.21 7.52
N SER A 228 1.22 2.54 6.95
CA SER A 228 2.52 2.36 7.59
C SER A 228 3.57 3.25 6.95
N ILE A 229 4.10 4.20 7.72
CA ILE A 229 5.12 5.13 7.28
C ILE A 229 6.47 4.66 7.82
N LEU A 230 7.31 4.11 6.94
CA LEU A 230 8.61 3.54 7.30
C LEU A 230 9.61 4.65 7.67
N ASP A 231 9.72 5.66 6.81
CA ASP A 231 10.54 6.85 7.02
C ASP A 231 9.75 8.12 6.63
N GLY A 232 10.09 9.26 7.25
CA GLY A 232 9.49 10.55 6.94
C GLY A 232 8.15 10.85 7.65
N TYR A 233 7.80 10.12 8.71
CA TYR A 233 6.59 10.38 9.51
C TYR A 233 6.54 11.83 10.02
N HIS A 234 7.66 12.34 10.53
CA HIS A 234 7.76 13.71 11.00
C HIS A 234 7.49 14.71 9.87
N ASP A 235 8.09 14.51 8.70
CA ASP A 235 7.94 15.41 7.56
C ASP A 235 6.50 15.43 7.02
N LEU A 236 5.85 14.27 7.02
CA LEU A 236 4.51 14.08 6.46
C LEU A 236 3.40 14.51 7.44
N ILE A 237 3.50 14.11 8.71
CA ILE A 237 2.44 14.27 9.72
C ILE A 237 2.93 15.04 10.96
N GLY A 238 4.14 14.76 11.45
CA GLY A 238 4.62 15.30 12.74
C GLY A 238 4.84 16.81 12.74
N SER A 239 5.28 17.38 11.62
CA SER A 239 5.80 18.74 11.48
C SER A 239 4.77 19.82 11.86
N LYS A 240 5.29 20.95 12.39
CA LYS A 240 4.47 22.14 12.66
C LYS A 240 4.09 22.75 11.31
N GLY A 241 2.86 22.51 10.86
CA GLY A 241 2.36 23.00 9.56
C GLY A 241 1.99 21.91 8.57
N SER A 242 2.16 20.63 8.90
CA SER A 242 1.62 19.54 8.06
C SER A 242 0.11 19.74 7.84
N ASN A 243 -0.30 19.77 6.57
CA ASN A 243 -1.71 19.83 6.18
C ASN A 243 -2.47 18.61 6.69
N LEU A 244 -1.86 17.42 6.58
CA LEU A 244 -2.44 16.18 7.08
C LEU A 244 -2.68 16.22 8.59
N LYS A 245 -1.76 16.80 9.37
CA LYS A 245 -1.98 17.01 10.80
C LYS A 245 -3.18 17.91 11.08
N GLN A 246 -3.41 18.92 10.24
CA GLN A 246 -4.59 19.78 10.36
C GLN A 246 -5.85 19.00 10.00
N ASP A 247 -5.82 18.16 8.97
CA ASP A 247 -6.96 17.36 8.56
C ASP A 247 -7.33 16.31 9.60
N LEU A 248 -6.37 15.62 10.20
CA LEU A 248 -6.58 14.73 11.34
C LEU A 248 -7.20 15.48 12.55
N LYS A 249 -6.76 16.70 12.82
CA LYS A 249 -7.35 17.55 13.87
C LYS A 249 -8.76 18.02 13.53
N LYS A 250 -9.05 18.27 12.25
CA LYS A 250 -10.40 18.64 11.79
C LYS A 250 -11.33 17.43 11.92
N SER A 251 -10.88 16.24 11.53
CA SER A 251 -11.67 15.02 11.66
C SER A 251 -12.00 14.71 13.11
N LYS A 252 -11.11 15.01 14.07
CA LYS A 252 -11.41 14.89 15.51
C LYS A 252 -12.62 15.72 15.97
N LYS A 253 -12.95 16.80 15.27
CA LYS A 253 -14.13 17.63 15.59
C LYS A 253 -15.42 17.10 14.97
N MET A 254 -15.34 16.11 14.08
CA MET A 254 -16.52 15.50 13.47
C MET A 254 -17.16 14.51 14.44
N ASN A 255 -18.48 14.59 14.58
CA ASN A 255 -19.23 13.67 15.44
C ASN A 255 -18.97 12.22 15.00
N GLY A 256 -18.63 11.36 15.97
CA GLY A 256 -18.38 9.95 15.72
C GLY A 256 -16.97 9.63 15.20
N VAL A 257 -16.03 10.58 15.15
CA VAL A 257 -14.62 10.28 14.85
C VAL A 257 -13.79 10.35 16.13
N PHE A 258 -13.19 9.23 16.51
CA PHE A 258 -12.30 9.16 17.67
C PHE A 258 -10.84 9.11 17.22
N GLU A 259 -10.08 10.15 17.57
CA GLU A 259 -8.64 10.20 17.37
C GLU A 259 -7.91 9.88 18.68
N GLN A 260 -7.08 8.84 18.67
CA GLN A 260 -6.15 8.57 19.76
C GLN A 260 -4.74 8.40 19.22
N SER A 261 -3.83 9.21 19.76
CA SER A 261 -2.40 9.09 19.49
C SER A 261 -1.71 8.45 20.68
N ILE A 262 -0.95 7.38 20.44
CA ILE A 262 -0.12 6.74 21.46
C ILE A 262 1.35 6.99 21.11
N ARG A 263 2.10 7.53 22.07
CA ARG A 263 3.57 7.60 22.02
C ARG A 263 4.12 6.45 22.84
N LEU A 264 4.92 5.61 22.21
CA LEU A 264 5.54 4.47 22.87
C LEU A 264 6.88 4.86 23.52
N PRO A 265 7.22 4.27 24.69
CA PRO A 265 8.48 4.55 25.38
C PRO A 265 9.68 4.28 24.48
N ARG A 266 10.73 5.10 24.66
CA ARG A 266 12.04 4.80 24.09
C ARG A 266 12.59 3.55 24.75
N VAL A 267 13.32 2.76 23.97
CA VAL A 267 14.10 1.65 24.51
C VAL A 267 15.54 2.17 24.62
N ASN A 268 16.15 2.03 25.78
CA ASN A 268 17.57 2.37 25.94
C ASN A 268 18.36 1.07 25.96
N VAL A 269 19.42 1.00 25.16
CA VAL A 269 20.40 -0.08 25.20
C VAL A 269 21.70 0.57 25.64
N ASP A 270 22.33 0.05 26.68
CA ASP A 270 23.62 0.58 27.10
C ASP A 270 24.66 0.37 25.98
N ASN A 271 25.42 1.43 25.69
CA ASN A 271 26.24 1.69 24.49
C ASN A 271 27.44 0.75 24.26
N GLY A 272 27.39 -0.52 24.67
CA GLY A 272 28.56 -1.39 24.72
C GLY A 272 28.86 -2.23 23.48
N VAL A 273 27.85 -2.56 22.65
CA VAL A 273 28.05 -3.55 21.58
C VAL A 273 27.36 -3.14 20.29
N GLY A 274 28.14 -2.51 19.40
CA GLY A 274 27.72 -2.33 18.01
C GLY A 274 27.68 -3.68 17.31
N TYR A 275 26.53 -4.35 17.27
CA TYR A 275 26.33 -5.54 16.43
C TYR A 275 26.61 -5.19 14.97
N VAL A 276 27.74 -5.62 14.41
CA VAL A 276 28.09 -5.42 13.01
C VAL A 276 27.44 -6.52 12.19
N PRO A 277 26.36 -6.26 11.42
CA PRO A 277 25.92 -7.22 10.42
C PRO A 277 27.11 -7.44 9.51
N THR A 278 27.49 -8.71 9.37
CA THR A 278 28.59 -9.11 8.51
C THR A 278 28.23 -8.74 7.07
N SER A 279 29.22 -8.32 6.28
CA SER A 279 29.07 -7.95 4.86
C SER A 279 28.40 -9.03 4.00
N ASP A 280 28.36 -10.25 4.52
CA ASP A 280 27.80 -11.44 3.89
C ASP A 280 26.28 -11.52 4.03
N GLU A 281 25.60 -10.50 4.58
CA GLU A 281 24.15 -10.48 4.57
C GLU A 281 23.65 -10.51 3.10
N PRO A 282 22.92 -11.57 2.71
CA PRO A 282 22.49 -11.78 1.32
C PRO A 282 21.48 -10.73 0.84
N SER A 283 21.12 -9.78 1.70
CA SER A 283 19.97 -8.90 1.54
C SER A 283 20.30 -7.43 1.27
N PHE A 284 21.53 -6.99 1.53
CA PHE A 284 22.00 -5.69 1.05
C PHE A 284 22.25 -5.75 -0.45
N PRO A 285 21.77 -4.82 -1.28
CA PRO A 285 21.13 -3.53 -1.00
C PRO A 285 19.60 -3.54 -1.21
N GLU A 286 18.99 -4.72 -1.35
CA GLU A 286 17.54 -4.85 -1.59
C GLU A 286 16.73 -4.47 -0.34
N LYS A 287 17.24 -4.76 0.86
CA LYS A 287 16.60 -4.41 2.14
C LYS A 287 17.08 -3.07 2.70
N VAL A 288 16.72 -1.99 2.00
CA VAL A 288 16.89 -0.59 2.47
C VAL A 288 16.29 -0.36 3.86
N TYR A 289 15.22 -1.09 4.17
CA TYR A 289 14.32 -0.86 5.29
C TYR A 289 14.34 -2.01 6.31
N THR A 290 15.42 -2.78 6.46
CA THR A 290 15.43 -4.01 7.31
C THR A 290 14.79 -3.78 8.68
N THR A 291 15.16 -2.68 9.33
CA THR A 291 14.60 -2.30 10.64
C THR A 291 13.10 -2.02 10.56
N GLU A 292 12.67 -1.20 9.60
CA GLU A 292 11.28 -0.80 9.41
C GLU A 292 10.41 -1.96 8.86
N LEU A 293 10.94 -2.86 8.04
CA LEU A 293 10.18 -4.04 7.57
C LEU A 293 9.80 -4.96 8.73
N THR A 294 10.52 -4.89 9.84
CA THR A 294 10.22 -5.67 11.03
C THR A 294 8.88 -5.29 11.64
N HIS A 295 8.52 -4.00 11.67
CA HIS A 295 7.19 -3.61 12.16
C HIS A 295 6.10 -4.02 11.18
N LEU A 296 6.36 -4.01 9.86
CA LEU A 296 5.40 -4.47 8.88
C LEU A 296 5.04 -5.94 9.11
N ASN A 297 6.00 -6.80 9.45
CA ASN A 297 5.70 -8.18 9.84
C ASN A 297 4.71 -8.24 11.02
N ARG A 298 4.82 -7.32 11.98
CA ARG A 298 3.84 -7.24 13.07
C ARG A 298 2.49 -6.72 12.61
N VAL A 299 2.45 -5.75 11.71
CA VAL A 299 1.20 -5.29 11.09
C VAL A 299 0.52 -6.43 10.33
N PHE A 300 1.25 -7.27 9.61
CA PHE A 300 0.71 -8.47 8.97
C PHE A 300 0.20 -9.49 10.00
N ASP A 301 0.97 -9.81 11.04
CA ASP A 301 0.51 -10.68 12.14
C ASP A 301 -0.79 -10.15 12.75
N TYR A 302 -0.88 -8.83 12.89
CA TYR A 302 -2.00 -8.14 13.49
C TYR A 302 -3.27 -8.15 12.63
N ILE A 303 -3.11 -7.88 11.33
CA ILE A 303 -4.17 -7.98 10.33
C ILE A 303 -4.71 -9.41 10.26
N ASN A 304 -3.82 -10.40 10.20
CA ASN A 304 -4.17 -11.79 9.99
C ASN A 304 -4.71 -12.49 11.25
N SER A 305 -4.45 -11.97 12.45
CA SER A 305 -4.92 -12.57 13.72
C SER A 305 -6.30 -12.08 14.17
N ASN A 306 -7.08 -11.46 13.30
CA ASN A 306 -8.39 -10.81 13.60
C ASN A 306 -8.33 -9.66 14.61
N LYS A 307 -7.18 -9.43 15.28
CA LYS A 307 -7.00 -8.34 16.25
C LYS A 307 -7.31 -6.98 15.66
N ARG A 308 -6.98 -6.76 14.38
CA ARG A 308 -7.28 -5.51 13.69
C ARG A 308 -8.76 -5.16 13.63
N GLN A 309 -9.64 -6.15 13.47
CA GLN A 309 -11.09 -5.92 13.49
C GLN A 309 -11.55 -5.47 14.89
N ASN A 310 -10.91 -5.94 15.96
CA ASN A 310 -11.25 -5.53 17.32
C ASN A 310 -10.90 -4.07 17.61
N MET A 311 -10.05 -3.42 16.81
CA MET A 311 -9.80 -1.97 16.91
C MET A 311 -10.92 -1.12 16.35
N THR A 312 -11.79 -1.66 15.50
CA THR A 312 -12.94 -0.91 14.96
C THR A 312 -13.91 -0.49 16.06
N LYS A 313 -13.95 -1.26 17.16
CA LYS A 313 -14.86 -1.09 18.30
C LYS A 313 -14.13 -0.72 19.59
N PHE A 314 -13.12 0.14 19.54
CA PHE A 314 -12.44 0.54 20.77
C PHE A 314 -13.32 1.44 21.63
N ILE A 315 -13.22 1.28 22.94
CA ILE A 315 -14.04 2.02 23.91
C ILE A 315 -13.23 3.15 24.57
N ASN A 316 -11.95 2.88 24.88
CA ASN A 316 -11.10 3.81 25.62
C ASN A 316 -9.60 3.62 25.28
N TYR A 317 -8.75 4.43 25.92
CA TYR A 317 -7.30 4.40 25.75
C TYR A 317 -6.67 3.06 26.12
N ASP A 318 -7.11 2.46 27.23
CA ASP A 318 -6.54 1.20 27.73
C ASP A 318 -6.83 0.04 26.77
N ASP A 319 -8.03 0.01 26.19
CA ASP A 319 -8.39 -0.95 25.15
C ASP A 319 -7.49 -0.80 23.91
N LEU A 320 -7.24 0.43 23.46
CA LEU A 320 -6.32 0.70 22.36
C LEU A 320 -4.88 0.26 22.69
N ASN A 321 -4.43 0.52 23.91
CA ASN A 321 -3.08 0.14 24.35
C ASN A 321 -2.93 -1.38 24.44
N SER A 322 -3.95 -2.10 24.93
CA SER A 322 -3.96 -3.56 25.01
C SER A 322 -3.98 -4.24 23.63
N LYS A 323 -4.50 -3.54 22.61
CA LYS A 323 -4.60 -4.01 21.22
C LYS A 323 -3.51 -3.42 20.33
N ASN A 324 -2.49 -2.79 20.88
CA ASN A 324 -1.45 -2.11 20.13
C ASN A 324 -0.65 -3.11 19.27
N PRO A 325 -0.48 -2.89 17.94
CA PRO A 325 0.36 -3.76 17.10
C PRO A 325 1.83 -3.79 17.55
N PHE A 326 2.26 -2.80 18.33
CA PHE A 326 3.58 -2.73 18.95
C PHE A 326 3.65 -3.30 20.37
N ASP A 327 2.58 -3.87 20.91
CA ASP A 327 2.58 -4.41 22.28
C ASP A 327 3.70 -5.45 22.49
N PHE A 328 4.04 -6.21 21.45
CA PHE A 328 5.23 -7.07 21.50
C PHE A 328 6.53 -6.29 21.74
N TYR A 329 6.75 -5.17 21.06
CA TYR A 329 7.94 -4.33 21.29
C TYR A 329 7.93 -3.77 22.71
N LEU A 330 6.76 -3.34 23.17
CA LEU A 330 6.58 -2.87 24.53
C LEU A 330 6.92 -3.96 25.52
N ASN A 331 6.32 -5.14 25.44
CA ASN A 331 6.55 -6.23 26.40
C ASN A 331 8.00 -6.75 26.42
N TYR A 332 8.71 -6.66 25.29
CA TYR A 332 10.15 -7.01 25.25
C TYR A 332 11.05 -5.92 25.83
N CYS A 333 10.61 -4.67 25.78
CA CYS A 333 11.38 -3.51 26.21
C CYS A 333 10.85 -2.87 27.51
N SER A 334 9.72 -3.37 28.03
CA SER A 334 9.00 -2.80 29.15
C SER A 334 9.69 -3.16 30.44
N TYR A 335 10.36 -2.15 30.99
CA TYR A 335 10.54 -1.88 32.40
C TYR A 335 9.86 -2.89 33.34
N LYS A 336 10.60 -3.88 33.83
CA LYS A 336 10.16 -4.62 35.01
C LYS A 336 10.26 -3.63 36.18
N ASN A 337 9.12 -3.19 36.73
CA ASN A 337 9.02 -2.24 37.85
C ASN A 337 9.51 -0.79 37.59
N GLY A 338 9.28 -0.24 36.40
CA GLY A 338 9.58 1.18 36.14
C GLY A 338 11.08 1.54 36.05
N SER A 339 11.98 0.55 36.10
CA SER A 339 13.41 0.71 35.74
C SER A 339 13.72 0.12 34.36
N PRO A 340 14.56 0.76 33.52
CA PRO A 340 14.88 0.23 32.20
C PRO A 340 15.41 -1.18 32.36
N LEU A 341 14.88 -2.14 31.61
CA LEU A 341 15.50 -3.46 31.55
C LEU A 341 16.89 -3.28 30.93
N ILE A 342 17.93 -3.40 31.75
CA ILE A 342 19.28 -3.62 31.26
C ILE A 342 19.24 -5.03 30.65
N LEU A 343 18.93 -5.10 29.37
CA LEU A 343 18.98 -6.35 28.62
C LEU A 343 20.43 -6.83 28.64
N SER A 344 20.65 -8.08 29.01
CA SER A 344 21.97 -8.67 28.83
C SER A 344 22.31 -8.65 27.33
N ASN A 345 23.60 -8.54 26.98
CA ASN A 345 24.05 -8.58 25.59
C ASN A 345 23.44 -9.77 24.83
N PHE A 346 23.30 -10.92 25.49
CA PHE A 346 22.68 -12.11 24.93
C PHE A 346 21.20 -11.92 24.58
N GLN A 347 20.40 -11.32 25.49
CA GLN A 347 18.99 -11.04 25.24
C GLN A 347 18.82 -10.02 24.10
N TYR A 348 19.66 -8.99 24.07
CA TYR A 348 19.67 -8.00 23.01
C TYR A 348 19.98 -8.62 21.64
N CYS A 349 21.02 -9.44 21.54
CA CYS A 349 21.36 -10.16 20.31
C CYS A 349 20.21 -11.07 19.84
N ARG A 350 19.53 -11.77 20.76
CA ARG A 350 18.37 -12.60 20.43
C ARG A 350 17.20 -11.78 19.90
N ILE A 351 16.99 -10.58 20.44
CA ILE A 351 15.96 -9.65 19.97
C ILE A 351 16.30 -9.15 18.57
N LEU A 352 17.53 -8.71 18.34
CA LEU A 352 17.98 -8.27 17.02
C LEU A 352 17.85 -9.36 15.96
N ARG A 353 18.27 -10.59 16.28
CA ARG A 353 18.14 -11.74 15.38
C ARG A 353 16.68 -12.03 15.04
N ASN A 354 15.78 -11.98 16.02
CA ASN A 354 14.35 -12.18 15.79
C ASN A 354 13.75 -11.06 14.92
N PHE A 355 14.21 -9.82 15.10
CA PHE A 355 13.81 -8.71 14.24
C PHE A 355 14.31 -8.88 12.81
N GLU A 356 15.57 -9.26 12.65
CA GLU A 356 16.15 -9.57 11.35
C GLU A 356 15.36 -10.69 10.66
N GLU A 357 15.16 -11.84 11.31
CA GLU A 357 14.38 -12.99 10.82
C GLU A 357 12.97 -12.55 10.37
N LYS A 358 12.29 -11.72 11.16
CA LYS A 358 10.96 -11.19 10.81
C LYS A 358 10.97 -10.22 9.64
N SER A 359 11.98 -9.37 9.52
CA SER A 359 12.11 -8.48 8.37
C SER A 359 12.24 -9.26 7.06
N GLN A 360 12.85 -10.46 7.10
CA GLN A 360 13.03 -11.31 5.92
C GLN A 360 11.72 -11.95 5.45
N LEU A 361 10.71 -12.03 6.32
CA LEU A 361 9.38 -12.52 5.95
C LEU A 361 8.61 -11.51 5.09
N ILE A 362 9.01 -10.24 5.08
CA ILE A 362 8.39 -9.22 4.26
C ILE A 362 9.11 -9.08 2.92
N LYS A 363 8.33 -9.17 1.84
CA LYS A 363 8.79 -9.00 0.47
C LYS A 363 8.30 -7.67 -0.08
N ILE A 364 9.20 -6.90 -0.65
CA ILE A 364 8.86 -5.75 -1.47
C ILE A 364 8.52 -6.27 -2.87
N LEU A 365 7.29 -6.08 -3.30
CA LEU A 365 6.77 -6.57 -4.58
C LEU A 365 6.94 -5.52 -5.67
N ASN A 366 6.68 -4.26 -5.35
CA ASN A 366 6.72 -3.15 -6.29
C ASN A 366 6.97 -1.83 -5.55
N ARG A 367 7.49 -0.83 -6.27
CA ARG A 367 7.71 0.54 -5.77
C ARG A 367 7.05 1.52 -6.72
N ASN A 368 6.43 2.56 -6.19
CA ASN A 368 5.90 3.66 -7.00
C ASN A 368 6.35 4.98 -6.39
N PHE A 369 7.09 5.78 -7.14
CA PHE A 369 7.59 7.06 -6.66
C PHE A 369 6.55 8.17 -6.79
N ALA A 370 6.52 9.06 -5.80
CA ALA A 370 5.55 10.14 -5.72
C ALA A 370 6.14 11.40 -5.10
N SER A 371 5.68 12.56 -5.57
CA SER A 371 6.01 13.84 -4.96
C SER A 371 5.29 13.99 -3.63
N LYS A 372 5.77 14.89 -2.77
CA LYS A 372 5.11 15.21 -1.50
C LYS A 372 3.65 15.65 -1.69
N SER A 373 3.35 16.41 -2.75
CA SER A 373 1.97 16.82 -3.06
C SER A 373 1.09 15.62 -3.34
N GLN A 374 1.53 14.72 -4.24
CA GLN A 374 0.75 13.52 -4.60
C GLN A 374 0.45 12.64 -3.39
N VAL A 375 1.42 12.48 -2.48
CA VAL A 375 1.20 11.74 -1.22
C VAL A 375 0.18 12.44 -0.33
N ASN A 376 0.31 13.76 -0.14
CA ASN A 376 -0.65 14.52 0.66
C ASN A 376 -2.05 14.46 0.08
N ASP A 377 -2.20 14.59 -1.24
CA ASP A 377 -3.50 14.58 -1.92
C ASP A 377 -4.22 13.23 -1.74
N LEU A 378 -3.49 12.12 -1.91
CA LEU A 378 -4.04 10.79 -1.66
C LEU A 378 -4.43 10.59 -0.18
N LEU A 379 -3.56 11.00 0.74
CA LEU A 379 -3.83 10.86 2.18
C LEU A 379 -4.99 11.74 2.64
N HIS A 380 -5.12 12.95 2.10
CA HIS A 380 -6.25 13.84 2.33
C HIS A 380 -7.54 13.18 1.88
N GLN A 381 -7.57 12.67 0.64
CA GLN A 381 -8.73 11.97 0.08
C GLN A 381 -9.13 10.73 0.90
N ILE A 382 -8.15 9.95 1.37
CA ILE A 382 -8.40 8.80 2.26
C ILE A 382 -9.04 9.27 3.56
N ILE A 383 -8.46 10.27 4.23
CA ILE A 383 -9.00 10.79 5.50
C ILE A 383 -10.41 11.32 5.29
N GLU A 384 -10.63 12.13 4.25
CA GLU A 384 -11.93 12.68 3.89
C GLU A 384 -12.95 11.54 3.66
N THR A 385 -12.65 10.60 2.77
CA THR A 385 -13.56 9.48 2.45
C THR A 385 -13.87 8.63 3.69
N MET A 386 -12.87 8.36 4.54
CA MET A 386 -13.07 7.53 5.73
C MET A 386 -13.77 8.26 6.88
N THR A 387 -13.73 9.59 6.91
CA THR A 387 -14.33 10.41 7.99
C THR A 387 -15.65 11.07 7.60
N MET A 388 -15.98 11.12 6.30
CA MET A 388 -17.27 11.62 5.83
C MET A 388 -18.42 10.86 6.50
N THR A 389 -19.08 11.55 7.44
CA THR A 389 -20.38 11.17 7.95
C THR A 389 -21.38 11.38 6.82
N SER A 390 -22.27 10.41 6.64
CA SER A 390 -23.28 10.37 5.56
C SER A 390 -24.33 11.48 5.78
N SER A 391 -23.90 12.74 5.70
CA SER A 391 -24.69 13.93 6.05
C SER A 391 -25.60 14.38 4.91
N SER A 392 -25.61 13.66 3.78
CA SER A 392 -26.54 13.90 2.69
C SER A 392 -26.91 12.59 1.99
N ASN A 393 -28.03 12.01 2.43
CA ASN A 393 -28.91 11.08 1.68
C ASN A 393 -28.36 9.78 1.06
N SER A 394 -27.06 9.47 1.15
CA SER A 394 -26.50 8.21 0.64
C SER A 394 -26.44 7.13 1.72
N SER A 395 -27.14 6.03 1.46
CA SER A 395 -27.50 4.96 2.39
C SER A 395 -26.38 3.95 2.69
N SER A 396 -25.11 4.24 2.40
CA SER A 396 -24.02 3.30 2.70
C SER A 396 -23.39 3.63 4.05
N SER A 397 -23.84 2.94 5.10
CA SER A 397 -23.20 2.88 6.42
C SER A 397 -21.95 1.99 6.35
N ILE A 398 -20.94 2.41 5.59
CA ILE A 398 -19.66 1.70 5.57
C ILE A 398 -18.94 2.02 6.88
N ASP A 399 -18.67 0.98 7.67
CA ASP A 399 -17.85 1.08 8.88
C ASP A 399 -16.39 1.28 8.49
N THR A 400 -15.79 2.39 8.90
CA THR A 400 -14.40 2.73 8.53
C THR A 400 -13.51 2.81 9.76
N SER A 401 -12.29 2.27 9.62
CA SER A 401 -11.25 2.33 10.63
C SER A 401 -9.90 2.57 9.98
N LEU A 402 -9.32 3.73 10.22
CA LEU A 402 -8.05 4.18 9.69
C LEU A 402 -6.99 4.17 10.78
N LEU A 403 -5.93 3.40 10.58
CA LEU A 403 -4.82 3.28 11.50
C LEU A 403 -3.54 3.79 10.83
N ILE A 404 -3.00 4.91 11.29
CA ILE A 404 -1.74 5.46 10.81
C ILE A 404 -0.64 5.10 11.80
N ILE A 405 0.42 4.48 11.31
CA ILE A 405 1.54 3.99 12.10
C ILE A 405 2.84 4.52 11.50
N GLY A 406 3.78 4.92 12.34
CA GLY A 406 5.16 5.19 11.92
C GLY A 406 6.09 5.41 13.11
N PHE A 407 7.27 5.96 12.84
CA PHE A 407 8.25 6.29 13.87
C PHE A 407 8.56 7.78 13.88
N ASP A 408 8.56 8.38 15.06
CA ASP A 408 9.06 9.73 15.30
C ASP A 408 10.52 9.68 15.74
N TYR A 409 11.40 9.95 14.79
CA TYR A 409 12.84 10.07 15.03
C TYR A 409 13.22 11.40 15.71
N GLY A 410 12.26 12.29 15.96
CA GLY A 410 12.53 13.64 16.47
C GLY A 410 13.27 14.51 15.44
N ASN A 411 13.74 15.67 15.89
CA ASN A 411 14.53 16.62 15.06
C ASN A 411 16.01 16.22 14.95
N GLU A 412 16.37 14.96 15.20
CA GLU A 412 17.75 14.53 15.06
C GLU A 412 18.17 14.67 13.59
N ASN A 413 19.29 15.35 13.33
CA ASN A 413 19.81 15.57 11.98
C ASN A 413 19.94 14.22 11.27
N PHE A 414 19.01 13.94 10.35
CA PHE A 414 18.90 12.66 9.67
C PHE A 414 20.24 12.24 9.04
N GLU A 415 20.92 13.18 8.39
CA GLU A 415 22.21 12.94 7.74
C GLU A 415 23.33 12.60 8.72
N GLU A 416 23.46 13.32 9.84
CA GLU A 416 24.51 13.05 10.82
C GLU A 416 24.28 11.71 11.51
N SER A 417 23.02 11.40 11.86
CA SER A 417 22.64 10.12 12.44
C SER A 417 22.96 8.97 11.49
N TYR A 418 22.62 9.09 10.21
CA TYR A 418 22.88 8.01 9.24
C TYR A 418 24.36 7.87 8.89
N LYS A 419 25.10 8.99 8.80
CA LYS A 419 26.55 8.97 8.53
C LYS A 419 27.34 8.39 9.71
N ARG A 420 26.97 8.70 10.96
CA ARG A 420 27.64 8.19 12.16
C ARG A 420 27.23 6.77 12.51
N GLU A 421 25.95 6.47 12.33
CA GLU A 421 25.36 5.18 12.65
C GLU A 421 24.62 4.68 11.42
N ARG A 422 25.24 3.73 10.70
CA ARG A 422 24.50 2.83 9.78
C ARG A 422 23.33 2.08 10.48
N ARG A 423 23.18 2.27 11.78
CA ARG A 423 22.26 1.58 12.67
C ARG A 423 21.63 2.60 13.59
N ARG A 424 20.51 3.19 13.16
CA ARG A 424 19.56 3.65 14.17
C ARG A 424 19.21 2.42 14.98
N SER A 425 19.59 2.42 16.25
CA SER A 425 19.10 1.39 17.14
C SER A 425 17.57 1.41 17.06
N ILE A 426 16.93 0.25 16.89
CA ILE A 426 15.46 0.09 17.04
C ILE A 426 14.98 0.80 18.29
N THR A 427 15.86 0.91 19.27
CA THR A 427 15.58 1.40 20.59
C THR A 427 15.43 2.92 20.65
N SER A 428 16.07 3.68 19.74
CA SER A 428 15.88 5.13 19.65
C SER A 428 14.57 5.53 18.96
N GLN A 429 13.93 4.59 18.26
CA GLN A 429 12.69 4.83 17.55
C GLN A 429 11.55 5.06 18.54
N LYS A 430 10.73 6.09 18.30
CA LYS A 430 9.47 6.29 19.04
C LYS A 430 8.31 5.91 18.13
N PRO A 431 7.76 4.70 18.26
CA PRO A 431 6.57 4.35 17.51
C PRO A 431 5.43 5.30 17.86
N ILE A 432 4.76 5.78 16.83
CA ILE A 432 3.54 6.58 16.92
C ILE A 432 2.44 5.84 16.18
N MET A 433 1.28 5.84 16.80
CA MET A 433 0.06 5.30 16.23
C MET A 433 -1.06 6.32 16.38
N THR A 434 -1.80 6.58 15.30
CA THR A 434 -3.00 7.40 15.28
C THR A 434 -4.14 6.55 14.72
N LEU A 435 -5.17 6.30 15.52
CA LEU A 435 -6.37 5.60 15.09
C LEU A 435 -7.49 6.61 14.87
N LEU A 436 -8.23 6.46 13.77
CA LEU A 436 -9.46 7.17 13.44
C LEU A 436 -10.53 6.15 13.09
N ASN A 437 -11.60 6.07 13.89
CA ASN A 437 -12.76 5.24 13.56
C ASN A 437 -13.99 6.09 13.34
N LYS A 438 -14.82 5.68 12.38
CA LYS A 438 -16.19 6.16 12.26
C LYS A 438 -17.06 5.36 13.22
N SER A 439 -17.76 6.07 14.09
CA SER A 439 -18.61 5.50 15.13
C SER A 439 -19.92 4.97 14.53
N PRO A 440 -20.42 3.82 14.98
CA PRO A 440 -21.64 3.21 14.45
C PRO A 440 -22.96 3.81 14.99
N PHE A 441 -22.93 4.98 15.66
CA PHE A 441 -24.11 5.56 16.31
C PHE A 441 -25.08 6.24 15.36
#